data_AF-A0A5R2N0R9-F1
#
_entry.id   AF-A0A5R2N0R9-F1
#
_cell.length_a   1.000
_cell.length_b   1.000
_cell.length_c   1.000
_cell.angle_alpha   90.00
_cell.angle_beta   90.00
_cell.angle_gamma   90.00
#
_symmetry.space_group_name_H-M   'P 1'
#
loop_
_entity.id
_entity.type
_entity.pdbx_description
1 polymer ?
#
loop_
_entity_poly.entity_id
_entity_poly.type
_entity_poly.pdbx_seq_one_letter_code
_entity_poly.pdbx_strand_id
1 'polypeptide(L)' 'RLDDLDAIADAAVGGMGLAWLPRWLVRERIQADALVELLPDQPRYPYDCHALWLQTPHLPLKVRLAVDALAAGLPKMMA' A
#
# COMPACT_ATOMS: atom_id res chain seq x y z
N ARG A 1 -1.76 16.80 12.14
CA ARG A 1 -2.72 15.87 11.54
C ARG A 1 -1.90 14.76 10.90
N LEU A 2 -1.71 13.65 11.60
CA LEU A 2 -0.90 12.48 11.20
C LEU A 2 -1.77 11.47 10.44
N ASP A 3 -2.70 11.97 9.61
CA ASP A 3 -3.62 11.12 8.84
C ASP A 3 -3.03 10.82 7.44
N ASP A 4 -1.81 11.29 7.19
CA ASP A 4 -1.06 11.10 5.97
C ASP A 4 0.10 10.13 6.24
N LEU A 5 -0.02 8.91 5.72
CA LEU A 5 0.99 7.88 5.89
C LEU A 5 2.31 8.25 5.20
N ASP A 6 2.29 9.05 4.13
CA ASP A 6 3.51 9.52 3.46
C ASP A 6 4.27 10.50 4.37
N ALA A 7 3.56 11.40 5.05
CA ALA A 7 4.21 12.31 6.00
C ALA A 7 4.85 11.57 7.18
N ILE A 8 4.24 10.47 7.65
CA ILE A 8 4.83 9.58 8.66
C ILE A 8 6.06 8.87 8.11
N ALA A 9 6.02 8.40 6.86
CA ALA A 9 7.17 7.79 6.21
C ALA A 9 8.36 8.76 6.11
N ASP A 10 8.10 10.02 5.73
CA ASP A 10 9.12 11.05 5.63
C ASP A 10 9.73 11.40 7.00
N ALA A 11 8.91 11.45 8.06
CA ALA A 11 9.40 11.63 9.42
C ALA A 11 10.30 10.46 9.89
N ALA A 12 9.94 9.22 9.54
CA ALA A 12 10.75 8.05 9.84
C ALA A 12 12.08 8.07 9.09
N VAL A 13 12.08 8.45 7.80
CA VAL A 13 13.31 8.68 7.01
C VAL A 13 14.17 9.76 7.66
N GLY A 14 13.55 10.82 8.21
CA GLY A 14 14.22 11.87 8.97
C GLY A 14 14.74 11.47 10.36
N GLY A 15 14.63 10.19 10.74
CA GLY A 15 15.13 9.68 12.02
C GLY A 15 14.27 10.07 13.23
N MET A 16 13.02 10.47 13.02
CA MET A 16 12.13 10.95 14.10
C MET A 16 11.47 9.81 14.91
N GLY A 17 11.87 8.56 14.67
CA GLY A 17 11.39 7.39 15.43
C GLY A 17 11.12 6.18 14.54
N LEU A 18 10.31 5.26 15.08
CA LEU A 18 9.85 4.06 14.39
C LEU A 18 8.44 4.27 13.84
N ALA A 19 8.16 3.71 12.66
CA ALA A 19 6.84 3.76 12.05
C ALA A 19 6.40 2.37 11.58
N TRP A 20 5.13 2.05 11.80
CA TRP A 20 4.50 0.84 11.26
C TRP A 20 3.63 1.25 10.07
N LEU A 21 4.10 0.94 8.86
CA LEU A 21 3.53 1.42 7.61
C LEU A 21 3.31 0.28 6.60
N PRO A 22 2.36 0.42 5.67
CA PRO A 22 2.16 -0.57 4.62
C PRO A 22 3.41 -0.70 3.72
N ARG A 23 3.82 -1.93 3.43
CA ARG A 23 5.06 -2.22 2.68
C ARG A 23 5.09 -1.54 1.31
N TRP A 24 3.95 -1.49 0.60
CA TRP A 24 3.85 -0.87 -0.72
C TRP A 24 4.21 0.63 -0.71
N LEU A 25 4.00 1.32 0.42
CA LEU A 25 4.28 2.76 0.59
C LEU A 25 5.77 3.03 0.78
N VAL A 26 6.44 2.17 1.54
CA VAL A 26 7.85 2.37 1.96
C VAL A 26 8.85 1.52 1.18
N ARG A 27 8.40 0.69 0.23
CA ARG A 27 9.25 -0.24 -0.52
C ARG A 27 10.46 0.44 -1.16
N GLU A 28 10.25 1.57 -1.83
CA GLU A 28 11.34 2.30 -2.51
C GLU A 28 12.33 2.89 -1.50
N ARG A 29 11.82 3.40 -0.37
CA ARG A 29 12.65 3.95 0.73
C ARG A 29 13.50 2.85 1.39
N ILE A 30 12.96 1.62 1.51
CA ILE A 30 13.71 0.45 1.98
C ILE A 30 14.76 0.01 0.95
N GLN A 31 14.39 -0.08 -0.34
CA GLN A 31 15.32 -0.44 -1.41
C GLN A 31 16.49 0.55 -1.57
N ALA A 32 16.27 1.81 -1.19
CA ALA A 32 17.28 2.86 -1.20
C ALA A 32 18.09 2.95 0.11
N ASP A 33 17.94 2.00 1.04
CA ASP A 33 18.55 2.01 2.38
C ASP A 33 18.21 3.25 3.24
N ALA A 34 17.16 4.00 2.88
CA ALA A 34 16.67 5.15 3.65
C ALA A 34 15.80 4.71 4.85
N LEU A 35 15.23 3.50 4.79
CA LEU A 35 14.51 2.84 5.88
C LEU A 35 14.98 1.40 6.00
N VAL A 36 14.99 0.88 7.22
CA VAL A 36 15.29 -0.54 7.51
C VAL A 36 14.06 -1.25 8.07
N GLU A 37 13.80 -2.45 7.60
CA GLU A 37 12.73 -3.30 8.14
C GLU A 37 13.12 -3.83 9.52
N LEU A 38 12.18 -3.72 10.47
CA LEU A 38 12.36 -4.21 11.83
C LEU A 38 11.45 -5.43 12.06
N LEU A 39 11.93 -6.39 12.85
CA LEU A 39 11.21 -7.62 13.22
C LEU A 39 10.77 -8.47 12.00
N PRO A 40 11.68 -8.84 11.08
CA PRO A 40 11.34 -9.55 9.84
C PRO A 40 10.72 -10.94 10.06
N ASP A 41 10.92 -11.54 11.24
CA ASP A 41 10.40 -12.86 11.59
C ASP A 41 8.95 -12.83 12.10
N GLN A 42 8.38 -11.65 12.33
CA GLN A 42 6.98 -11.53 12.77
C GLN A 42 6.01 -11.76 11.61
N PRO A 43 4.84 -12.36 11.85
CA PRO A 43 3.84 -12.56 10.82
C PRO A 43 3.38 -11.21 10.26
N ARG A 44 3.31 -11.12 8.93
CA ARG A 44 2.77 -9.94 8.25
C ARG A 44 1.30 -9.77 8.62
N TYR A 45 0.88 -8.53 8.80
CA TYR A 45 -0.52 -8.18 8.95
C TYR A 45 -1.09 -7.80 7.58
N PRO A 46 -1.83 -8.70 6.89
CA PRO A 46 -2.44 -8.37 5.61
C PRO A 46 -3.56 -7.35 5.81
N TYR A 47 -3.56 -6.31 4.99
CA TYR A 47 -4.69 -5.39 4.87
C TYR A 47 -5.54 -5.80 3.67
N ASP A 48 -6.83 -5.98 3.88
CA ASP A 48 -7.76 -6.20 2.78
C ASP A 48 -7.94 -4.90 1.99
N CYS A 49 -7.74 -4.97 0.68
CA CYS A 49 -8.03 -3.88 -0.25
C CYS A 49 -9.20 -4.26 -1.14
N HIS A 50 -10.23 -3.42 -1.15
CA HIS A 50 -11.44 -3.64 -1.93
C HIS A 50 -11.61 -2.55 -2.99
N ALA A 51 -11.90 -2.95 -4.23
CA ALA A 51 -12.40 -2.05 -5.25
C ALA A 51 -13.93 -1.94 -5.09
N LEU A 52 -14.45 -0.72 -4.99
CA LEU A 52 -15.87 -0.44 -4.82
C LEU A 52 -16.42 0.31 -6.03
N TRP A 53 -17.63 -0.01 -6.43
CA TRP A 53 -18.38 0.68 -7.49
C TRP A 53 -19.86 0.70 -7.17
N LEU A 54 -20.60 1.62 -7.79
CA LEU A 54 -22.04 1.69 -7.64
C LEU A 54 -22.70 0.45 -8.25
N GLN A 55 -23.65 -0.13 -7.53
CA GLN A 55 -24.45 -1.22 -8.06
C GLN A 55 -25.40 -0.68 -9.14
N THR A 56 -25.16 -1.06 -10.38
CA THR A 56 -25.95 -0.65 -11.54
C THR A 56 -26.43 -1.89 -12.31
N PRO A 57 -27.61 -1.87 -12.97
CA PRO A 57 -28.11 -3.01 -13.74
C PRO A 57 -27.12 -3.52 -14.81
N HIS A 58 -26.36 -2.61 -15.42
CA HIS A 58 -25.28 -2.94 -16.35
C HIS A 58 -24.01 -2.21 -15.92
N LEU A 59 -22.94 -2.96 -15.63
CA LEU A 59 -21.63 -2.38 -15.32
C LEU A 59 -20.99 -1.87 -16.61
N PRO A 60 -20.61 -0.58 -16.72
CA PRO A 60 -19.94 -0.08 -17.90
C PRO A 60 -18.64 -0.85 -18.18
N LEU A 61 -18.41 -1.25 -19.43
CA LEU A 61 -17.26 -2.06 -19.83
C LEU A 61 -15.92 -1.46 -19.38
N LYS A 62 -15.77 -0.13 -19.45
CA LYS A 62 -14.58 0.59 -18.96
C LYS A 62 -14.28 0.32 -17.49
N VAL A 63 -15.30 0.19 -16.63
CA VAL A 63 -15.12 -0.09 -15.20
C VAL A 63 -14.70 -1.54 -15.01
N ARG A 64 -15.35 -2.48 -15.72
CA ARG A 64 -14.95 -3.89 -15.71
C ARG A 64 -13.47 -4.06 -16.09
N LEU A 65 -13.08 -3.49 -17.24
CA LEU A 65 -11.70 -3.55 -17.72
C LEU A 65 -10.70 -2.94 -16.73
N ALA A 66 -11.03 -1.81 -16.10
CA ALA A 66 -10.19 -1.20 -15.08
C ALA A 66 -10.04 -2.09 -13.84
N VAL A 67 -11.14 -2.66 -13.33
CA VAL A 67 -11.13 -3.57 -12.17
C VAL A 67 -10.33 -4.83 -12.47
N ASP A 68 -10.52 -5.42 -13.65
CA ASP A 68 -9.80 -6.63 -14.05
C ASP A 68 -8.27 -6.36 -14.17
N ALA A 69 -7.89 -5.20 -14.72
CA ALA A 69 -6.49 -4.78 -14.79
C ALA A 69 -5.89 -4.54 -13.39
N LEU A 70 -6.64 -3.90 -12.48
CA LEU A 70 -6.21 -3.68 -11.10
C LEU A 70 -6.06 -5.01 -10.35
N ALA A 71 -7.02 -5.93 -10.48
CA ALA A 71 -6.98 -7.24 -9.84
C ALA A 71 -5.78 -8.07 -10.31
N ALA A 72 -5.39 -7.96 -11.59
CA ALA A 72 -4.22 -8.64 -12.14
C ALA A 72 -2.88 -7.97 -11.74
N GLY A 73 -2.86 -6.64 -11.58
CA GLY A 73 -1.64 -5.86 -11.36
C GLY A 73 -1.28 -5.62 -9.89
N LEU A 74 -2.26 -5.30 -9.05
CA LEU A 74 -2.04 -4.87 -7.67
C LEU A 74 -1.39 -5.91 -6.76
N PRO A 75 -1.71 -7.23 -6.83
CA PRO A 75 -1.09 -8.21 -5.94
C PRO A 75 0.45 -8.21 -6.01
N LYS A 76 1.02 -7.96 -7.20
CA LYS A 76 2.47 -7.86 -7.41
C LYS A 76 3.08 -6.61 -6.76
N MET A 77 2.30 -5.55 -6.65
CA MET A 77 2.73 -4.29 -6.05
C MET A 77 2.58 -4.27 -4.53
N MET A 78 1.70 -5.09 -3.98
CA MET A 78 1.40 -5.15 -2.54
C MET A 78 2.22 -6.20 -1.77
N ALA A 79 2.92 -7.10 -2.48
CA ALA A 79 3.72 -8.19 -1.91
C ALA A 79 5.04 -7.74 -1.26
#